data_AF-A0A2M8DTZ6-F1
#
_entry.id   AF-A0A2M8DTZ6-F1
#
_cell.length_a   1.000
_cell.length_b   1.000
_cell.length_c   1.000
_cell.angle_alpha   90.00
_cell.angle_beta   90.00
_cell.angle_gamma   90.00
#
_symmetry.space_group_name_H-M   'P 1'
#
loop_
_entity.id
_entity.type
_entity.pdbx_description
1 polymer ?
#
loop_
_entity_poly.entity_id
_entity_poly.type
_entity_poly.pdbx_seq_one_letter_code
_entity_poly.pdbx_strand_id
1 'polypeptide(L)' 'ICSTLIAQAFQSIRYPILPQVSLRAAQGADCPDCVEEVFRLRHHSLFTPRDFDVSPYFQVIKPATLDAGFDYKSLHWE' A
#
# COMPACT_ATOMS: atom_id res chain seq x y z
N ILE A 1 -13.41 -11.39 1.37
CA ILE A 1 -13.22 -10.84 0.01
C ILE A 1 -11.76 -11.05 -0.37
N CYS A 2 -11.42 -11.19 -1.65
CA CYS A 2 -10.05 -11.43 -2.14
C CYS A 2 -9.00 -10.47 -1.54
N SER A 3 -9.30 -9.16 -1.45
CA SER A 3 -8.40 -8.16 -0.85
C SER A 3 -8.08 -8.40 0.63
N THR A 4 -9.00 -9.01 1.37
CA THR A 4 -8.82 -9.30 2.80
C THR A 4 -7.70 -10.31 3.04
N LEU A 5 -7.69 -11.40 2.25
CA LEU A 5 -6.68 -12.45 2.39
C LEU A 5 -5.28 -11.92 2.06
N ILE A 6 -5.17 -11.14 0.99
CA ILE A 6 -3.90 -10.50 0.58
C ILE A 6 -3.43 -9.54 1.68
N ALA A 7 -4.33 -8.72 2.22
CA ALA A 7 -4.00 -7.81 3.31
C ALA A 7 -3.50 -8.56 4.56
N GLN A 8 -4.12 -9.68 4.94
CA GLN A 8 -3.67 -10.50 6.06
C GLN A 8 -2.26 -11.07 5.84
N ALA A 9 -1.94 -11.51 4.62
CA ALA A 9 -0.62 -12.03 4.30
C ALA A 9 0.48 -10.97 4.51
N PHE A 10 0.31 -9.76 3.96
CA PHE A 10 1.28 -8.67 4.18
C PHE A 10 1.35 -8.22 5.65
N GLN A 11 0.21 -8.21 6.36
CA GLN A 11 0.19 -7.87 7.78
C GLN A 11 0.94 -8.89 8.65
N SER A 12 0.93 -10.17 8.30
CA SER A 12 1.65 -11.22 9.03
C SER A 12 3.16 -10.98 9.09
N ILE A 13 3.72 -10.31 8.08
CA ILE A 13 5.13 -9.91 7.99
C ILE A 13 5.34 -8.41 8.26
N ARG A 14 4.32 -7.70 8.74
CA ARG A 14 4.33 -6.25 9.01
C ARG A 14 4.75 -5.38 7.82
N TYR A 15 4.45 -5.82 6.60
CA TYR A 15 4.67 -5.01 5.40
C TYR A 15 3.55 -3.97 5.23
N PRO A 16 3.89 -2.68 5.02
CA PRO A 16 2.88 -1.62 4.93
C PRO A 16 2.14 -1.66 3.58
N ILE A 17 0.80 -1.61 3.64
CA ILE A 17 -0.05 -1.35 2.46
C ILE A 17 -0.39 0.13 2.45
N LEU A 18 -1.28 0.58 3.34
CA LEU A 18 -1.58 2.00 3.56
C LEU A 18 -1.66 2.22 5.07
N PRO A 19 -0.51 2.29 5.77
CA PRO A 19 -0.49 2.51 7.20
C PRO A 19 -1.03 3.91 7.53
N GLN A 20 -1.69 4.03 8.67
CA GLN A 20 -1.92 5.34 9.26
C GLN A 20 -0.60 5.79 9.88
N VAL A 21 -0.08 6.93 9.42
CA VAL A 21 1.16 7.51 9.93
C VAL A 21 0.80 8.61 10.93
N SER A 22 1.37 8.53 12.13
CA SER A 22 1.23 9.55 13.17
C SER A 22 2.61 9.93 13.69
N LEU A 23 2.82 11.22 13.96
CA LEU A 23 4.05 11.71 14.60
C LEU A 23 3.91 11.62 16.11
N ARG A 24 4.96 11.13 16.77
CA ARG A 24 5.07 11.10 18.24
C ARG A 24 6.38 11.75 18.66
N ALA A 25 6.41 12.41 19.82
CA ALA A 25 7.66 12.85 20.43
C ALA A 25 8.55 11.64 20.73
N ALA A 26 9.80 11.69 20.28
CA ALA A 26 10.79 10.67 20.54
C ALA A 26 11.14 10.65 22.04
N GLN A 27 11.15 9.48 22.65
CA GLN A 27 11.49 9.32 24.06
C GLN A 27 13.02 9.26 24.23
N GLY A 28 13.69 10.39 24.03
CA GLY A 28 15.15 10.50 24.19
C GLY A 28 15.51 11.77 24.96
N ALA A 29 16.27 11.63 26.05
CA ALA A 29 16.77 12.78 26.81
C ALA A 29 17.70 13.70 25.98
N ASP A 30 18.31 13.15 24.93
CA ASP A 30 19.28 13.84 24.08
C ASP A 30 18.63 14.71 22.99
N CYS A 31 17.31 14.65 22.80
CA CYS A 31 16.61 15.47 21.82
C CYS A 31 15.14 15.73 22.20
N PRO A 32 14.87 16.82 22.96
CA PRO A 32 13.53 17.16 23.44
C PRO A 32 12.51 17.42 22.32
N ASP A 33 12.98 17.88 21.16
CA ASP A 33 12.13 18.25 20.00
C ASP A 33 12.13 17.18 18.89
N CYS A 34 12.76 16.02 19.13
CA CYS A 34 12.75 14.96 18.13
C CYS A 34 11.36 14.33 18.02
N VAL A 35 10.96 14.02 16.79
CA VAL A 35 9.72 13.31 16.48
C VAL A 35 10.03 12.01 15.73
N GLU A 36 9.26 10.96 16.01
CA GLU A 36 9.30 9.69 15.32
C GLU A 36 7.98 9.43 14.56
N GLU A 37 8.07 8.82 13.38
CA GLU A 37 6.91 8.34 12.64
C GLU A 37 6.48 6.98 13.17
N VAL A 38 5.23 6.90 13.62
CA VAL A 38 4.60 5.67 14.08
C VAL A 38 3.62 5.19 13.02
N PHE A 39 3.87 4.00 12.49
CA PHE A 39 3.05 3.34 11.48
C PHE A 39 2.04 2.40 12.14
N ARG A 40 0.76 2.61 11.90
CA ARG A 40 -0.32 1.73 12.38
C ARG A 40 -1.01 1.01 11.22
N LEU A 41 -1.06 -0.32 11.32
CA LEU A 41 -1.79 -1.16 10.37
C LEU A 41 -3.31 -0.96 10.54
N ARG A 42 -4.01 -0.79 9.42
CA ARG A 42 -5.47 -0.76 9.36
C ARG A 42 -6.02 -2.19 9.48
N HIS A 43 -7.25 -2.36 9.96
CA HIS A 43 -7.87 -3.69 9.99
C HIS A 43 -8.01 -4.26 8.56
N HIS A 44 -7.62 -5.52 8.35
CA HIS A 44 -7.50 -6.11 7.01
C HIS A 44 -8.83 -6.13 6.22
N SER A 45 -9.98 -6.15 6.91
CA SER A 45 -11.30 -6.12 6.27
C SER A 45 -11.63 -4.79 5.58
N LEU A 46 -10.86 -3.73 5.86
CA LEU A 46 -11.06 -2.39 5.31
C LEU A 46 -10.25 -2.13 4.04
N PHE A 47 -9.47 -3.12 3.56
CA PHE A 47 -8.71 -2.97 2.33
C PHE A 47 -9.54 -3.32 1.10
N THR A 48 -9.48 -2.41 0.14
CA THR A 48 -9.96 -2.56 -1.22
C THR A 48 -8.79 -2.83 -2.15
N PRO A 49 -9.01 -3.37 -3.35
CA PRO A 49 -7.94 -3.53 -4.34
C PRO A 49 -7.17 -2.23 -4.64
N ARG A 50 -7.86 -1.08 -4.67
CA ARG A 50 -7.25 0.24 -4.90
C ARG A 50 -6.17 0.60 -3.88
N ASP A 51 -6.31 0.16 -2.63
CA ASP A 51 -5.34 0.48 -1.57
C ASP A 51 -3.94 -0.07 -1.88
N PHE A 52 -3.85 -1.18 -2.63
CA PHE A 52 -2.55 -1.73 -3.05
C PHE A 52 -1.93 -0.90 -4.18
N ASP A 53 -2.76 -0.42 -5.13
CA ASP A 53 -2.29 0.35 -6.29
C ASP A 53 -1.80 1.75 -5.91
N VAL A 54 -2.46 2.42 -4.94
CA VAL A 54 -2.10 3.79 -4.53
C VAL A 54 -1.09 3.83 -3.38
N SER A 55 -0.71 2.66 -2.85
CA SER A 55 0.30 2.55 -1.82
C SER A 55 1.67 3.01 -2.34
N PRO A 56 2.41 3.86 -1.62
CA PRO A 56 3.77 4.24 -2.01
C PRO A 56 4.78 3.09 -1.80
N TYR A 57 4.36 2.00 -1.14
CA TYR A 57 5.23 0.86 -0.86
C TYR A 57 5.19 -0.18 -1.98
N PHE A 58 4.21 -0.13 -2.89
CA PHE A 58 4.09 -1.07 -4.00
C PHE A 58 4.47 -0.42 -5.34
N GLN A 59 5.28 -1.13 -6.14
CA GLN A 59 5.48 -0.78 -7.53
C GLN A 59 4.36 -1.38 -8.39
N VAL A 60 3.69 -0.55 -9.18
CA VAL A 60 2.69 -1.02 -10.14
C VAL A 60 3.38 -1.36 -11.45
N ILE A 61 3.68 -2.65 -11.64
CA ILE A 61 4.28 -3.18 -12.87
C ILE A 61 3.15 -3.66 -13.79
N LYS A 62 3.10 -3.16 -15.03
CA LYS A 62 2.18 -3.64 -16.06
C LYS A 62 2.94 -4.52 -17.06
N PRO A 63 2.29 -5.56 -17.64
CA PRO A 63 2.92 -6.35 -18.70
C PRO A 63 3.28 -5.51 -19.92
N ALA A 64 4.29 -5.96 -20.67
CA ALA A 64 4.84 -5.27 -21.85
C ALA A 64 3.81 -4.98 -22.95
N THR A 65 2.63 -5.61 -22.92
CA THR A 65 1.52 -5.33 -23.83
C THR A 65 1.18 -3.84 -23.86
N LEU A 66 1.20 -3.14 -22.72
CA LEU A 66 0.91 -1.70 -22.69
C LEU A 66 2.00 -0.86 -23.36
N ASP A 67 3.27 -1.28 -23.25
CA ASP A 67 4.41 -0.58 -23.83
C ASP A 67 4.49 -0.73 -25.36
N ALA A 68 3.81 -1.74 -25.92
CA ALA A 68 3.76 -2.04 -27.35
C ALA A 68 2.69 -1.26 -28.14
N GLY A 69 2.15 -0.16 -27.58
CA GLY A 69 1.13 0.65 -28.24
C GLY A 69 -0.28 0.03 -28.19
N PHE A 70 -0.59 -0.67 -27.10
CA PHE A 70 -1.92 -1.26 -26.89
C PHE A 70 -3.04 -0.20 -26.95
N ASP A 71 -3.99 -0.41 -27.87
CA ASP A 71 -5.22 0.37 -27.96
C ASP A 71 -6.40 -0.47 -27.47
N TYR A 72 -6.93 -0.13 -26.29
CA TYR A 72 -8.08 -0.83 -25.72
C TYR A 72 -9.35 -0.70 -26.59
N LYS A 73 -9.42 0.27 -27.51
CA LYS A 73 -10.56 0.47 -28.41
C LYS A 73 -10.56 -0.49 -29.58
N SER A 74 -9.43 -1.12 -29.90
CA SER A 74 -9.38 -2.15 -30.94
C SER A 74 -9.86 -3.52 -30.43
N LEU A 75 -10.26 -3.62 -29.16
CA LEU A 75 -10.78 -4.85 -28.58
C LEU A 75 -12.21 -5.12 -29.05
N HIS A 76 -12.43 -6.32 -29.55
CA HIS A 76 -13.76 -6.86 -29.81
C HIS A 76 -14.21 -7.65 -28.58
N TRP A 77 -15.32 -7.23 -27.97
CA TRP A 77 -15.93 -7.88 -26.81
C TRP A 77 -17.10 -8.74 -27.30
N GLU A 78 -17.21 -9.97 -26.80
CA GLU A 78 -18.39 -10.84 -26.95
C GLU A 78 -19.35 -10.68 -25.75
#